data_AF-X0SLH1-F1
#
_entry.id   AF-X0SLH1-F1
#
_cell.length_a   1.000
_cell.length_b   1.000
_cell.length_c   1.000
_cell.angle_alpha   90.00
_cell.angle_beta   90.00
_cell.angle_gamma   90.00
#
_symmetry.space_group_name_H-M   'P 1'
#
loop_
_entity.id
_entity.type
_entity.pdbx_description
1 polymer ?
#
loop_
_entity_poly.entity_id
_entity_poly.type
_entity_poly.pdbx_seq_one_letter_code
_entity_poly.pdbx_strand_id
1 'polypeptide(L)'
;MTLSDLEKKRYLRQLTVQGWDQEKLKSAKVLIMGLGGLGSASALYLTAAGVGNLRLCDGDRVERSDLNRQILYFEESVGKFKVDEAKKRLTSLNPHIEIATVKEFIDSQNAGELTRGCDLIVD
;
A
#
# COMPACT_ATOMS: atom_id res chain seq x y z
N MET A 1 4.49 15.09 -10.40
CA MET A 1 4.22 14.30 -11.63
C MET A 1 2.82 14.64 -12.09
N THR A 2 2.59 14.85 -13.38
CA THR A 2 1.26 15.24 -13.88
C THR A 2 0.31 14.03 -13.96
N LEU A 3 -0.99 14.26 -13.75
CA LEU A 3 -2.03 13.23 -13.88
C LEU A 3 -2.39 12.97 -15.34
N SER A 4 -2.52 11.70 -15.72
CA SER A 4 -3.18 11.29 -16.96
C SER A 4 -4.69 11.55 -16.91
N ASP A 5 -5.36 11.53 -18.05
CA ASP A 5 -6.82 11.74 -18.10
C ASP A 5 -7.60 10.62 -17.39
N LEU A 6 -7.09 9.39 -17.40
CA LEU A 6 -7.66 8.28 -16.63
C LEU A 6 -7.55 8.52 -15.13
N GLU A 7 -6.40 9.01 -14.66
CA GLU A 7 -6.21 9.36 -13.25
C GLU A 7 -7.09 10.54 -12.85
N LYS A 8 -7.19 11.60 -13.67
CA LYS A 8 -8.12 12.71 -13.42
C LYS A 8 -9.56 12.23 -13.29
N LYS A 9 -10.00 11.30 -14.15
CA LYS A 9 -11.34 10.70 -14.07
C LYS A 9 -11.52 9.87 -12.80
N ARG A 10 -10.52 9.06 -12.41
CA ARG A 10 -10.56 8.26 -11.17
C ARG A 10 -10.64 9.14 -9.92
N TYR A 11 -9.83 10.19 -9.85
CA TYR A 11 -9.73 11.06 -8.68
C TYR A 11 -10.67 12.28 -8.73
N LEU A 12 -11.60 12.34 -9.67
CA LEU A 12 -12.48 13.50 -9.91
C LEU A 12 -13.14 14.03 -8.62
N ARG A 13 -13.62 13.13 -7.75
CA ARG A 13 -14.24 13.51 -6.46
C ARG A 13 -13.24 13.98 -5.40
N GLN A 14 -12.00 13.52 -5.46
CA GLN A 14 -10.95 13.93 -4.52
C GLN A 14 -10.43 15.32 -4.91
N LEU A 15 -10.28 15.57 -6.21
CA LEU A 15 -9.85 16.86 -6.77
C LEU A 15 -10.80 18.03 -6.43
N THR A 16 -12.05 17.77 -6.05
CA THR A 16 -12.98 18.82 -5.60
C THR A 16 -12.78 19.24 -4.15
N VAL A 17 -11.99 18.49 -3.35
CA VAL A 17 -11.74 18.81 -1.95
C VAL A 17 -10.79 19.99 -1.84
N GLN A 18 -11.16 21.01 -1.08
CA GLN A 18 -10.33 22.20 -0.90
C GLN A 18 -8.97 21.83 -0.28
N GLY A 19 -7.88 22.30 -0.87
CA GLY A 19 -6.52 22.02 -0.40
C GLY A 19 -5.99 20.63 -0.77
N TRP A 20 -6.74 19.85 -1.56
CA TRP A 20 -6.28 18.55 -2.05
C TRP A 20 -5.21 18.70 -3.13
N ASP A 21 -4.11 17.96 -2.99
CA ASP A 21 -3.03 17.91 -3.96
C ASP A 21 -2.75 16.47 -4.39
N GLN A 22 -3.39 16.08 -5.49
CA GLN A 22 -3.25 14.73 -6.04
C GLN A 22 -1.88 14.48 -6.66
N GLU A 23 -1.22 15.51 -7.21
CA GLU A 23 0.10 15.35 -7.83
C GLU A 23 1.17 15.10 -6.76
N LYS A 24 1.02 15.73 -5.59
CA LYS A 24 1.85 15.43 -4.41
C LYS A 24 1.67 13.99 -3.95
N LEU A 25 0.43 13.50 -3.83
CA LEU A 25 0.17 12.09 -3.49
C LEU A 25 0.78 11.15 -4.55
N LYS A 26 0.63 11.46 -5.83
CA LYS A 26 1.23 10.67 -6.92
C LYS A 26 2.76 10.64 -6.85
N SER A 27 3.42 11.70 -6.41
CA SER A 27 4.87 11.68 -6.22
C SER A 27 5.34 11.01 -4.93
N ALA A 28 4.45 10.85 -3.94
CA ALA A 28 4.84 10.36 -2.62
C ALA A 28 5.25 8.89 -2.63
N LYS A 29 6.19 8.55 -1.75
CA LYS A 29 6.61 7.19 -1.43
C LYS A 29 6.36 6.86 0.03
N VAL A 30 5.51 5.86 0.27
CA VAL A 30 5.11 5.45 1.63
C VAL A 30 5.57 4.03 1.89
N LEU A 31 6.23 3.83 3.03
CA LEU A 31 6.50 2.50 3.58
C LEU A 31 5.35 2.10 4.51
N ILE A 32 4.86 0.87 4.36
CA ILE A 32 3.92 0.24 5.28
C ILE A 32 4.64 -0.93 5.96
N MET A 33 4.82 -0.81 7.27
CA MET A 33 5.47 -1.76 8.14
C MET A 33 4.43 -2.74 8.70
N GLY A 34 4.47 -3.97 8.22
CA GLY A 34 3.45 -4.96 8.54
C GLY A 34 2.15 -4.76 7.75
N LEU A 35 1.54 -5.88 7.39
CA LEU A 35 0.28 -5.97 6.66
C LEU A 35 -0.77 -6.75 7.46
N GLY A 36 -0.73 -6.59 8.78
CA GLY A 36 -1.81 -7.00 9.68
C GLY A 36 -3.09 -6.18 9.46
N GLY A 37 -3.95 -6.10 10.48
CA GLY A 37 -5.25 -5.40 10.35
C GLY A 37 -5.09 -3.92 10.02
N LEU A 38 -4.18 -3.23 10.71
CA LEU A 38 -3.89 -1.81 10.50
C LEU A 38 -3.21 -1.57 9.15
N GLY A 39 -2.11 -2.27 8.87
CA GLY A 39 -1.40 -2.17 7.60
C GLY A 39 -2.29 -2.46 6.39
N SER A 40 -3.17 -3.46 6.49
CA SER A 40 -4.16 -3.77 5.46
C SER A 40 -5.13 -2.61 5.19
N ALA A 41 -5.69 -2.01 6.25
CA ALA A 41 -6.60 -0.88 6.13
C ALA A 41 -5.89 0.35 5.55
N SER A 42 -4.71 0.67 6.07
CA SER A 42 -3.89 1.79 5.60
C SER A 42 -3.52 1.64 4.12
N ALA A 43 -2.99 0.47 3.72
CA ALA A 43 -2.57 0.20 2.34
C ALA A 43 -3.74 0.30 1.35
N LEU A 44 -4.92 -0.17 1.74
CA LEU A 44 -6.14 -0.07 0.93
C LEU A 44 -6.48 1.39 0.62
N TYR A 45 -6.55 2.24 1.65
CA TYR A 45 -6.96 3.64 1.46
C TYR A 45 -5.87 4.51 0.84
N LEU A 46 -4.59 4.27 1.12
CA LEU A 46 -3.48 4.95 0.44
C LEU A 46 -3.46 4.62 -1.06
N THR A 47 -3.73 3.37 -1.41
CA THR A 47 -3.88 2.94 -2.81
C THR A 47 -5.07 3.62 -3.48
N ALA A 48 -6.23 3.66 -2.81
CA ALA A 48 -7.43 4.32 -3.33
C ALA A 48 -7.28 5.84 -3.47
N ALA A 49 -6.53 6.47 -2.56
CA ALA A 49 -6.19 7.89 -2.60
C ALA A 49 -5.14 8.25 -3.67
N GLY A 50 -4.52 7.24 -4.30
CA GLY A 50 -3.55 7.47 -5.38
C GLY A 50 -2.18 7.89 -4.90
N VAL A 51 -1.73 7.40 -3.74
CA VAL A 51 -0.31 7.46 -3.37
C VAL A 51 0.49 6.67 -4.39
N GLY A 52 1.39 7.36 -5.11
CA GLY A 52 1.97 6.78 -6.31
C GLY A 52 2.95 5.64 -6.06
N ASN A 53 3.60 5.59 -4.89
CA ASN A 53 4.56 4.54 -4.57
C ASN A 53 4.31 3.97 -3.18
N LEU A 54 4.00 2.68 -3.10
CA LEU A 54 3.91 1.94 -1.85
C LEU A 54 5.04 0.91 -1.77
N ARG A 55 5.75 0.92 -0.63
CA ARG A 55 6.66 -0.15 -0.23
C ARG A 55 5.97 -0.92 0.89
N LEU A 56 5.69 -2.20 0.67
CA LEU A 56 5.05 -3.07 1.65
C LEU A 56 6.10 -4.02 2.23
N CYS A 57 6.23 -4.07 3.55
CA CYS A 57 7.17 -4.97 4.21
C CYS A 57 6.45 -5.83 5.24
N ASP A 58 6.42 -7.14 5.01
CA ASP A 58 5.87 -8.12 5.94
C ASP A 58 6.46 -9.50 5.62
N GLY A 59 6.99 -10.18 6.64
CA GLY A 59 7.57 -11.52 6.53
C GLY A 59 6.56 -12.66 6.67
N ASP A 60 5.33 -12.37 7.11
CA ASP A 60 4.32 -13.36 7.41
C ASP A 60 3.65 -13.94 6.16
N ARG A 61 3.06 -15.11 6.39
CA ARG A 61 2.05 -15.70 5.50
C ARG A 61 0.66 -15.45 6.06
N VAL A 62 -0.34 -15.46 5.18
CA VAL A 62 -1.74 -15.32 5.58
C VAL A 62 -2.17 -16.56 6.35
N GLU A 63 -2.72 -16.36 7.55
CA GLU A 63 -3.39 -17.41 8.31
C GLU A 63 -4.91 -17.28 8.23
N ARG A 64 -5.65 -18.38 8.41
CA ARG A 64 -7.13 -18.32 8.38
C ARG A 64 -7.70 -17.42 9.50
N SER A 65 -7.03 -17.36 10.65
CA SER A 65 -7.36 -16.49 11.78
C SER A 65 -7.21 -15.00 11.46
N ASP A 66 -6.49 -14.64 10.39
CA ASP A 66 -6.28 -13.26 9.97
C ASP A 66 -7.48 -12.67 9.22
N LEU A 67 -8.30 -13.53 8.60
CA LEU A 67 -9.37 -13.13 7.69
C LEU A 67 -10.50 -12.35 8.38
N ASN A 68 -10.55 -12.36 9.71
CA ASN A 68 -11.53 -11.58 10.47
C ASN A 68 -11.22 -10.06 10.50
N ARG A 69 -10.00 -9.65 10.17
CA ARG A 69 -9.54 -8.26 10.33
C ARG A 69 -8.56 -7.77 9.25
N GLN A 70 -7.95 -8.66 8.48
CA GLN A 70 -6.95 -8.33 7.47
C GLN A 70 -7.60 -8.32 6.08
N ILE A 71 -8.24 -7.20 5.75
CA ILE A 71 -9.17 -7.04 4.62
C ILE A 71 -8.54 -7.18 3.22
N LEU A 72 -7.22 -7.31 3.12
CA LEU A 72 -6.53 -7.56 1.85
C LEU A 72 -6.51 -9.04 1.46
N TYR A 73 -6.87 -9.95 2.37
CA TYR A 73 -6.73 -11.39 2.21
C TYR A 73 -8.07 -12.12 2.19
N PHE A 74 -8.08 -13.25 1.48
CA PHE A 74 -9.25 -14.10 1.27
C PHE A 74 -8.87 -15.57 1.50
N GLU A 75 -9.84 -16.47 1.45
CA GLU A 75 -9.61 -17.90 1.73
C GLU A 75 -8.52 -18.48 0.81
N GLU A 76 -8.47 -18.07 -0.45
CA GLU A 76 -7.44 -18.47 -1.41
C GLU A 76 -6.04 -17.93 -1.09
N SER A 77 -5.92 -16.94 -0.20
CA SER A 77 -4.64 -16.34 0.18
C SER A 77 -3.93 -17.14 1.28
N VAL A 78 -4.63 -18.02 2.00
CA VAL A 78 -4.07 -18.77 3.15
C VAL A 78 -2.80 -19.53 2.75
N GLY A 79 -1.75 -19.36 3.54
CA GLY A 79 -0.43 -19.95 3.32
C GLY A 79 0.46 -19.20 2.31
N LYS A 80 -0.04 -18.17 1.61
CA LYS A 80 0.76 -17.30 0.74
C LYS A 80 1.31 -16.12 1.51
N PHE A 81 2.38 -15.50 1.02
CA PHE A 81 2.97 -14.31 1.66
C PHE A 81 1.99 -13.13 1.64
N LYS A 82 1.87 -12.47 2.79
CA LYS A 82 1.01 -11.29 2.98
C LYS A 82 1.31 -10.19 1.97
N VAL A 83 2.59 -9.89 1.74
CA VAL A 83 2.99 -8.85 0.78
C VAL A 83 2.62 -9.17 -0.67
N ASP A 84 2.66 -10.44 -1.08
CA ASP A 84 2.36 -10.83 -2.46
C ASP A 84 0.86 -10.72 -2.74
N GLU A 85 0.04 -11.22 -1.82
CA GLU A 85 -1.43 -11.16 -1.95
C GLU A 85 -1.94 -9.72 -1.81
N ALA A 86 -1.35 -8.93 -0.91
CA ALA A 86 -1.63 -7.50 -0.79
C ALA A 86 -1.31 -6.77 -2.10
N LYS A 87 -0.12 -6.97 -2.68
CA LYS A 87 0.24 -6.36 -3.96
C LYS A 87 -0.77 -6.69 -5.05
N LYS A 88 -1.15 -7.97 -5.20
CA LYS A 88 -2.18 -8.38 -6.19
C LYS A 88 -3.49 -7.62 -6.00
N ARG A 89 -4.01 -7.58 -4.77
CA ARG A 89 -5.27 -6.93 -4.42
C ARG A 89 -5.21 -5.41 -4.67
N LEU A 90 -4.13 -4.76 -4.24
CA LEU A 90 -3.96 -3.31 -4.35
C LEU A 90 -3.73 -2.86 -5.81
N THR A 91 -2.94 -3.61 -6.59
CA THR A 91 -2.79 -3.35 -8.02
C THR A 91 -4.12 -3.51 -8.78
N SER A 92 -4.96 -4.47 -8.39
CA SER A 92 -6.32 -4.60 -8.96
C SER A 92 -7.21 -3.41 -8.61
N LEU A 93 -7.09 -2.86 -7.39
CA LEU A 93 -7.83 -1.67 -6.98
C LEU A 93 -7.40 -0.41 -7.76
N ASN A 94 -6.09 -0.20 -7.90
CA ASN A 94 -5.54 0.95 -8.61
C ASN A 94 -4.28 0.55 -9.40
N PRO A 95 -4.38 0.35 -10.73
CA PRO A 95 -3.25 -0.08 -11.55
C PRO A 95 -2.27 1.07 -11.86
N HIS A 96 -2.55 2.30 -11.42
CA HIS A 96 -1.71 3.47 -11.70
C HIS A 96 -0.63 3.71 -10.63
N ILE A 97 -0.61 2.93 -9.55
CA ILE A 97 0.38 3.07 -8.48
C ILE A 97 1.46 1.99 -8.59
N GLU A 98 2.68 2.32 -8.18
CA GLU A 98 3.80 1.40 -8.09
C GLU A 98 3.84 0.75 -6.70
N ILE A 99 3.94 -0.58 -6.66
CA ILE A 99 4.00 -1.34 -5.41
C ILE A 99 5.24 -2.22 -5.40
N ALA A 100 6.15 -1.93 -4.47
CA ALA A 100 7.30 -2.75 -4.14
C ALA A 100 7.00 -3.59 -2.89
N THR A 101 7.47 -4.83 -2.86
CA THR A 101 7.26 -5.76 -1.74
C THR A 101 8.59 -6.24 -1.18
N VAL A 102 8.66 -6.35 0.15
CA VAL A 102 9.80 -6.92 0.88
C VAL A 102 9.26 -8.00 1.82
N LYS A 103 9.77 -9.22 1.68
CA LYS A 103 9.34 -10.42 2.42
C LYS A 103 10.20 -10.64 3.66
N GLU A 104 10.35 -9.61 4.46
CA GLU A 104 11.24 -9.61 5.62
C GLU A 104 10.50 -9.01 6.82
N PHE A 105 10.90 -9.43 8.02
CA PHE A 105 10.58 -8.71 9.23
C PHE A 105 11.48 -7.49 9.35
N ILE A 106 10.92 -6.41 9.87
CA ILE A 106 11.70 -5.19 10.08
C ILE A 106 12.45 -5.33 11.40
N ASP A 107 13.73 -5.03 11.36
CA ASP A 107 14.61 -5.03 12.51
C ASP A 107 15.59 -3.85 12.46
N SER A 108 16.44 -3.74 13.48
CA SER A 108 17.44 -2.67 13.56
C SER A 108 18.51 -2.74 12.49
N GLN A 109 18.67 -3.88 11.79
CA GLN A 109 19.67 -4.08 10.76
C GLN A 109 19.17 -3.63 9.38
N ASN A 110 17.87 -3.84 9.08
CA ASN A 110 17.29 -3.50 7.78
C ASN A 110 16.46 -2.20 7.75
N ALA A 111 16.03 -1.66 8.90
CA ALA A 111 15.17 -0.47 8.96
C ALA A 111 15.74 0.74 8.21
N GLY A 112 17.04 0.98 8.29
CA GLY A 112 17.69 2.11 7.61
C GLY A 112 17.63 2.01 6.07
N GLU A 113 17.70 0.79 5.52
CA GLU A 113 17.53 0.56 4.08
C GLU A 113 16.06 0.66 3.68
N LEU A 114 15.17 0.04 4.46
CA LEU A 114 13.73 -0.03 4.18
C LEU A 114 13.05 1.33 4.20
N THR A 115 13.53 2.26 5.03
CA THR A 115 12.98 3.61 5.15
C THR A 115 13.60 4.59 4.15
N ARG A 116 14.69 4.20 3.48
CA ARG A 116 15.43 5.10 2.59
C ARG A 116 14.55 5.60 1.45
N GLY A 117 14.47 6.93 1.34
CA GLY A 117 13.75 7.64 0.28
C GLY A 117 12.23 7.58 0.41
N CYS A 118 11.69 7.09 1.54
CA CYS A 118 10.27 7.21 1.85
C CYS A 118 9.98 8.59 2.45
N ASP A 119 8.86 9.18 2.05
CA ASP A 119 8.37 10.45 2.59
C ASP A 119 7.57 10.24 3.89
N LEU A 120 7.00 9.04 4.05
CA LEU A 120 6.17 8.65 5.19
C LEU A 120 6.37 7.17 5.51
N ILE A 121 6.30 6.84 6.80
CA ILE A 121 6.30 5.48 7.33
C ILE A 121 4.98 5.28 8.08
N VAL A 122 4.33 4.15 7.84
CA VAL A 122 3.14 3.69 8.57
C VAL A 122 3.52 2.42 9.32
N ASP A 123 3.38 2.44 10.64
CA ASP A 123 3.64 1.35 11.58
C ASP A 123 2.34 0.98 12.31
#